data_AF-B1J3W8-F1
#
_entry.id   AF-B1J3W8-F1
#
_cell.length_a   1.000
_cell.length_b   1.000
_cell.length_c   1.000
_cell.angle_alpha   90.00
_cell.angle_beta   90.00
_cell.angle_gamma   90.00
#
_symmetry.space_group_name_H-M   'P 1'
#
loop_
_entity.id
_entity.type
_entity.pdbx_description
1 polymer ?
#
loop_
_entity_poly.entity_id
_entity_poly.type
_entity_poly.pdbx_seq_one_letter_code
_entity_poly.pdbx_strand_id
1 'polypeptide(L)'
;MRVSGGRIRSGKDEFAAELYRSTFGLKRLVVQLLKLAYIECRVAGRNRIEIDDLHKAYRSSAYTTSSKEVEELQLLAISKGNQGGHLDLRCPFDLPVEYKSNVVSFNRTDRDQRVQTRVFDSSATETERTLLRQITQPDENAPVKAPRRKPLPKATDEDLALAFHRYVDSQSPSSPKKPK
;
A
#
# COMPACT_ATOMS: atom_id res chain seq x y z
N MET A 1 7.07 -21.51 4.34
CA MET A 1 8.18 -21.93 5.25
C MET A 1 8.54 -23.40 5.05
N ARG A 2 9.68 -23.73 4.42
CA ARG A 2 10.22 -25.12 4.38
C ARG A 2 10.97 -25.51 5.66
N VAL A 3 11.45 -24.51 6.41
CA VAL A 3 12.43 -24.67 7.49
C VAL A 3 11.79 -24.96 8.86
N SER A 4 10.46 -24.93 8.98
CA SER A 4 9.76 -25.10 10.26
C SER A 4 9.57 -26.57 10.69
N GLY A 5 10.01 -27.53 9.89
CA GLY A 5 9.88 -28.96 10.21
C GLY A 5 8.42 -29.42 10.45
N GLY A 6 7.44 -28.75 9.84
CA GLY A 6 6.02 -29.05 10.03
C GLY A 6 5.43 -28.55 11.35
N ARG A 7 6.15 -27.72 12.11
CA ARG A 7 5.69 -27.15 13.39
C ARG A 7 4.73 -25.97 13.25
N ILE A 8 4.41 -25.56 12.03
CA ILE A 8 3.43 -24.50 11.74
C ILE A 8 2.25 -25.15 11.04
N ARG A 9 1.05 -25.04 11.61
CA ARG A 9 -0.16 -25.69 11.10
C ARG A 9 -0.87 -24.87 10.03
N SER A 10 -0.77 -23.54 10.10
CA SER A 10 -1.43 -22.60 9.20
C SER A 10 -0.90 -22.63 7.77
N GLY A 11 -1.70 -22.10 6.83
CA GLY A 11 -1.31 -21.93 5.44
C GLY A 11 0.02 -21.19 5.34
N LYS A 12 0.94 -21.67 4.49
CA LYS A 12 2.31 -21.13 4.40
C LYS A 12 2.30 -19.64 4.04
N ASP A 13 1.40 -19.22 3.16
CA ASP A 13 1.33 -17.87 2.64
C ASP A 13 0.63 -16.94 3.62
N GLU A 14 -0.45 -17.40 4.26
CA GLU A 14 -1.16 -16.66 5.30
C GLU A 14 -0.26 -16.40 6.51
N PHE A 15 0.44 -17.43 6.99
CA PHE A 15 1.38 -17.28 8.10
C PHE A 15 2.54 -16.35 7.75
N ALA A 16 3.05 -16.42 6.52
CA ALA A 16 4.12 -15.54 6.06
C ALA A 16 3.65 -14.09 5.95
N ALA A 17 2.43 -13.85 5.45
CA ALA A 17 1.82 -12.53 5.36
C ALA A 17 1.62 -11.93 6.74
N GLU A 18 1.11 -12.70 7.70
CA GLU A 18 0.88 -12.20 9.06
C GLU A 18 2.18 -11.96 9.81
N LEU A 19 3.17 -12.84 9.61
CA LEU A 19 4.52 -12.64 10.14
C LEU A 19 5.16 -11.37 9.56
N TYR A 20 4.96 -11.09 8.27
CA TYR A 20 5.47 -9.87 7.64
C TYR A 20 4.76 -8.63 8.19
N ARG A 21 3.43 -8.63 8.28
CA ARG A 21 2.64 -7.53 8.86
C ARG A 21 3.06 -7.21 10.30
N SER A 22 3.33 -8.25 11.09
CA SER A 22 3.70 -8.11 12.49
C SER A 22 5.15 -7.70 12.73
N THR A 23 6.02 -7.69 11.71
CA THR A 23 7.48 -7.52 11.90
C THR A 23 8.18 -6.65 10.83
N PHE A 24 7.47 -6.25 9.77
CA PHE A 24 8.05 -5.67 8.55
C PHE A 24 9.13 -6.51 7.86
N GLY A 25 9.26 -7.79 8.24
CA GLY A 25 10.35 -8.65 7.77
C GLY A 25 11.69 -8.37 8.44
N LEU A 26 11.75 -7.55 9.49
CA LEU A 26 12.98 -7.36 10.26
C LEU A 26 13.36 -8.65 10.97
N LYS A 27 14.52 -9.23 10.61
CA LYS A 27 14.98 -10.54 11.13
C LYS A 27 14.99 -10.61 12.65
N ARG A 28 15.40 -9.54 13.34
CA ARG A 28 15.40 -9.46 14.81
C ARG A 28 14.00 -9.64 15.40
N LEU A 29 13.01 -8.95 14.81
CA LEU A 29 11.62 -8.97 15.24
C LEU A 29 10.94 -10.29 14.90
N VAL A 30 11.23 -10.86 13.73
CA VAL A 30 10.77 -12.18 13.31
C VAL A 30 11.19 -13.26 14.31
N VAL A 31 12.47 -13.26 14.71
CA VAL A 31 12.98 -14.25 15.66
C VAL A 31 12.33 -14.09 17.02
N GLN A 32 12.19 -12.85 17.51
CA GLN A 32 11.54 -12.58 18.79
C GLN A 32 10.07 -13.00 18.79
N LEU A 33 9.31 -12.62 17.76
CA LEU A 33 7.90 -12.93 17.66
C LEU A 33 7.65 -14.45 17.56
N LEU A 34 8.47 -15.18 16.78
CA LEU A 34 8.37 -16.63 16.69
C LEU A 34 8.69 -17.35 18.00
N LYS A 35 9.64 -16.82 18.80
CA LYS A 35 9.93 -17.36 20.14
C LYS A 35 8.73 -17.21 21.07
N LEU A 36 8.10 -16.03 21.07
CA LEU A 36 6.91 -15.76 21.87
C LEU A 36 5.71 -16.61 21.40
N ALA A 37 5.49 -16.71 20.09
CA ALA A 37 4.43 -17.56 19.53
C ALA A 37 4.63 -19.04 19.87
N TYR A 38 5.88 -19.51 19.95
CA TYR A 38 6.17 -20.86 20.44
C TYR A 38 5.79 -21.03 21.92
N ILE A 39 6.06 -20.03 22.77
CA ILE A 39 5.66 -20.06 24.19
C ILE A 39 4.13 -20.11 24.30
N GLU A 40 3.40 -19.24 23.58
CA GLU A 40 1.94 -19.23 23.56
C GLU A 40 1.35 -20.58 23.09
N CYS A 41 1.93 -21.16 22.04
CA CYS A 41 1.58 -22.50 21.56
C CYS A 41 1.76 -23.57 22.66
N ARG A 42 2.84 -23.47 23.45
CA ARG A 42 3.12 -24.41 24.55
C ARG A 42 2.19 -24.22 25.73
N VAL A 43 1.87 -22.97 26.09
CA VAL A 43 0.88 -22.64 27.12
C VAL A 43 -0.49 -23.22 26.77
N ALA A 44 -0.85 -23.22 25.48
CA ALA A 44 -2.06 -23.86 24.98
C ALA A 44 -2.00 -25.40 24.88
N GLY A 45 -0.92 -26.05 25.33
CA GLY A 45 -0.76 -27.51 25.28
C GLY A 45 -0.56 -28.08 23.87
N ARG A 46 -0.32 -27.24 22.86
CA ARG A 46 -0.14 -27.65 21.46
C ARG A 46 1.33 -27.80 21.10
N ASN A 47 1.59 -28.61 20.07
CA ASN A 47 2.92 -28.86 19.51
C ASN A 47 3.15 -28.14 18.17
N ARG A 48 2.14 -27.43 17.66
CA ARG A 48 2.18 -26.73 16.37
C ARG A 48 1.65 -25.32 16.54
N ILE A 49 2.42 -24.37 16.03
CA ILE A 49 2.10 -22.94 16.04
C ILE A 49 0.99 -22.69 15.02
N GLU A 50 -0.03 -21.97 15.44
CA GLU A 50 -1.11 -21.43 14.63
C GLU A 50 -1.02 -19.91 14.55
N ILE A 51 -1.83 -19.29 13.70
CA ILE A 51 -1.86 -17.82 13.54
C ILE A 51 -2.30 -17.13 14.84
N ASP A 52 -3.20 -17.76 15.60
CA ASP A 52 -3.65 -17.22 16.88
C ASP A 52 -2.50 -17.07 17.90
N ASP A 53 -1.53 -17.98 17.87
CA ASP A 53 -0.33 -17.89 18.70
C ASP A 53 0.53 -16.68 18.33
N LEU A 54 0.57 -16.34 17.03
CA LEU A 54 1.26 -15.15 16.53
C LEU A 54 0.56 -13.88 17.00
N HIS A 55 -0.78 -13.84 16.95
CA HIS A 55 -1.56 -12.70 17.43
C HIS A 55 -1.42 -12.50 18.95
N LYS A 56 -1.44 -13.58 19.73
CA LYS A 56 -1.20 -13.53 21.18
C LYS A 56 0.20 -13.03 21.48
N ALA A 57 1.21 -13.58 20.79
CA ALA A 57 2.59 -13.14 20.92
C ALA A 57 2.76 -11.65 20.58
N TYR A 58 2.11 -11.17 19.52
CA TYR A 58 2.16 -9.76 19.12
C TYR A 58 1.57 -8.83 20.18
N ARG A 59 0.46 -9.26 20.83
CA ARG A 59 -0.20 -8.50 21.91
C ARG A 59 0.44 -8.69 23.29
N SER A 60 1.46 -9.53 23.41
CA SER A 60 2.13 -9.79 24.68
C SER A 60 2.93 -8.57 25.14
N SER A 61 3.06 -8.41 26.46
CA SER A 61 3.90 -7.37 27.07
C SER A 61 5.35 -7.47 26.63
N ALA A 62 5.85 -8.70 26.41
CA ALA A 62 7.21 -8.97 25.94
C ALA A 62 7.48 -8.53 24.48
N TYR A 63 6.43 -8.23 23.70
CA TYR A 63 6.55 -7.75 22.34
C TYR A 63 6.15 -6.27 22.17
N THR A 64 5.64 -5.61 23.21
CA THR A 64 5.08 -4.25 23.11
C THR A 64 6.10 -3.21 22.62
N THR A 65 7.37 -3.31 22.99
CA THR A 65 8.42 -2.41 22.46
C THR A 65 8.64 -2.64 20.97
N SER A 66 8.71 -3.90 20.56
CA SER A 66 8.87 -4.29 19.15
C SER A 66 7.66 -3.94 18.29
N SER A 67 6.45 -4.00 18.82
CA SER A 67 5.24 -3.58 18.10
C SER A 67 5.23 -2.07 17.84
N LYS A 68 5.81 -1.26 18.74
CA LYS A 68 5.98 0.19 18.50
C LYS A 68 6.97 0.47 17.36
N GLU A 69 8.06 -0.29 17.27
CA GLU A 69 8.99 -0.19 16.13
C GLU A 69 8.29 -0.51 14.80
N VAL A 70 7.41 -1.51 14.79
CA VAL A 70 6.60 -1.90 13.63
C VAL A 70 5.61 -0.80 13.23
N GLU A 71 4.94 -0.20 14.21
CA GLU A 71 4.07 0.95 13.99
C GLU A 71 4.83 2.14 13.41
N GLU A 72 6.03 2.41 13.92
CA GLU A 72 6.89 3.46 13.40
C GLU A 72 7.30 3.22 11.95
N LEU A 73 7.65 1.99 11.58
CA LEU A 73 7.93 1.61 10.19
C LEU A 73 6.71 1.81 9.28
N GLN A 74 5.52 1.48 9.76
CA GLN A 74 4.27 1.73 9.03
C GLN A 74 4.04 3.23 8.83
N LEU A 75 4.29 4.04 9.86
CA LEU A 75 4.21 5.49 9.76
C LEU A 75 5.28 6.06 8.82
N LEU A 76 6.49 5.52 8.77
CA LEU A 76 7.52 5.93 7.82
C LEU A 76 7.15 5.58 6.37
N ALA A 77 6.47 4.45 6.16
CA ALA A 77 5.98 4.07 4.83
C ALA A 77 4.88 5.02 4.32
N ILE A 78 4.04 5.54 5.22
CA ILE A 78 2.92 6.45 4.89
C ILE A 78 3.38 7.91 4.86
N SER A 79 4.14 8.33 5.87
CA SER A 79 4.59 9.70 6.09
C SER A 79 6.08 9.84 5.73
N LYS A 80 6.37 10.64 4.70
CA LYS A 80 7.75 10.86 4.21
C LYS A 80 8.64 11.69 5.15
N GLY A 81 8.32 11.87 6.43
CA GLY A 81 9.08 12.82 7.21
C GLY A 81 8.69 13.04 8.66
N ASN A 82 8.51 11.98 9.45
CA ASN A 82 8.66 12.17 10.89
C ASN A 82 10.15 12.09 11.25
N GLN A 83 10.74 13.23 11.64
CA GLN A 83 12.19 13.37 11.84
C GLN A 83 12.67 13.01 13.27
N GLY A 84 11.77 12.60 14.17
CA GLY A 84 12.08 12.32 15.58
C GLY A 84 12.18 10.84 15.96
N GLY A 85 12.20 9.94 14.97
CA GLY A 85 12.08 8.50 15.17
C GLY A 85 13.38 7.73 15.43
N HIS A 86 13.25 6.45 15.82
CA HIS A 86 14.32 5.46 15.96
C HIS A 86 15.20 5.39 14.70
N LEU A 87 16.39 5.99 14.77
CA LEU A 87 17.31 6.09 13.62
C LEU A 87 17.78 4.72 13.12
N ASP A 88 17.76 3.68 13.96
CA ASP A 88 18.17 2.32 13.61
C ASP A 88 17.18 1.62 12.67
N LEU A 89 15.93 2.08 12.63
CA LEU A 89 14.89 1.58 11.70
C LEU A 89 15.02 2.19 10.30
N ARG A 90 15.83 3.24 10.15
CA ARG A 90 16.01 3.95 8.90
C ARG A 90 17.24 3.43 8.16
N CYS A 91 17.10 3.30 6.85
CA CYS A 91 18.27 3.10 5.99
C CYS A 91 19.14 4.38 6.04
N PRO A 92 20.42 4.29 6.42
CA PRO A 92 21.32 5.45 6.44
C PRO A 92 21.73 5.89 5.04
N PHE A 93 21.44 5.08 4.02
CA PHE A 93 21.75 5.39 2.63
C PHE A 93 20.57 6.10 1.98
N ASP A 94 20.90 7.16 1.26
CA ASP A 94 19.93 7.82 0.41
C ASP A 94 19.45 6.87 -0.69
N LEU A 95 18.14 6.81 -0.88
CA LEU A 95 17.60 6.08 -2.03
C LEU A 95 18.06 6.76 -3.32
N PRO A 96 18.42 6.00 -4.37
CA PRO A 96 18.65 6.55 -5.69
C PRO A 96 17.45 7.36 -6.17
N VAL A 97 17.70 8.40 -6.97
CA VAL A 97 16.69 9.40 -7.37
C VAL A 97 15.51 8.74 -8.09
N GLU A 98 15.76 7.65 -8.83
CA GLU A 98 14.75 6.90 -9.58
C GLU A 98 13.68 6.29 -8.66
N TYR A 99 14.02 5.98 -7.41
CA TYR A 99 13.12 5.38 -6.43
C TYR A 99 12.48 6.42 -5.50
N LYS A 100 12.89 7.69 -5.57
CA LYS A 100 12.26 8.76 -4.80
C LYS A 100 10.91 9.09 -5.43
N SER A 101 9.83 8.99 -4.66
CA SER A 101 8.50 9.34 -5.18
C SER A 101 8.40 10.84 -5.49
N ASN A 102 8.08 11.17 -6.73
CA ASN A 102 7.94 12.54 -7.24
C ASN A 102 6.56 13.18 -6.94
N VAL A 103 5.69 12.50 -6.20
CA VAL A 103 4.30 12.94 -5.99
C VAL A 103 4.23 14.28 -5.24
N VAL A 104 5.09 14.48 -4.23
CA VAL A 104 5.08 15.72 -3.44
C VAL A 104 5.63 16.90 -4.24
N SER A 105 6.71 16.69 -5.01
CA SER A 105 7.25 17.74 -5.89
C SER A 105 6.25 18.09 -6.98
N PHE A 106 5.60 17.08 -7.59
CA PHE A 106 4.55 17.29 -8.59
C PHE A 106 3.38 18.12 -8.07
N ASN A 107 2.85 17.78 -6.88
CA ASN A 107 1.76 18.53 -6.27
C ASN A 107 2.17 19.96 -5.88
N ARG A 108 3.42 20.16 -5.43
CA ARG A 108 3.95 21.51 -5.17
C ARG A 108 4.03 22.32 -6.45
N THR A 109 4.61 21.76 -7.51
CA THR A 109 4.72 22.44 -8.80
C THR A 109 3.36 22.78 -9.42
N ASP A 110 2.39 21.87 -9.34
CA ASP A 110 1.02 22.15 -9.83
C ASP A 110 0.35 23.27 -9.01
N ARG A 111 0.54 23.27 -7.69
CA ARG A 111 0.04 24.36 -6.85
C ARG A 111 0.72 25.69 -7.18
N ASP A 112 2.03 25.71 -7.34
CA ASP A 112 2.79 26.91 -7.66
C ASP A 112 2.39 27.46 -9.03
N GLN A 113 2.22 26.59 -10.03
CA GLN A 113 1.69 26.97 -11.34
C GLN A 113 0.30 27.61 -11.23
N ARG A 114 -0.63 27.01 -10.48
CA ARG A 114 -1.97 27.57 -10.28
C ARG A 114 -1.94 28.93 -9.58
N VAL A 115 -1.06 29.11 -8.61
CA VAL A 115 -0.87 30.38 -7.91
C VAL A 115 -0.32 31.42 -8.88
N GLN A 116 0.72 31.07 -9.65
CA GLN A 116 1.32 31.96 -10.65
C GLN A 116 0.29 32.41 -11.69
N THR A 117 -0.49 31.48 -12.26
CA THR A 117 -1.54 31.81 -13.23
C THR A 117 -2.57 32.76 -12.62
N ARG A 118 -3.05 32.48 -11.40
CA ARG A 118 -4.03 33.36 -10.73
C ARG A 118 -3.50 34.76 -10.44
N VAL A 119 -2.26 34.86 -9.97
CA VAL A 119 -1.61 36.16 -9.71
C VAL A 119 -1.50 36.93 -11.00
N PHE A 120 -0.99 36.30 -12.06
CA PHE A 120 -0.85 36.91 -13.38
C PHE A 120 -2.20 37.39 -13.95
N ASP A 121 -3.23 36.53 -13.90
CA ASP A 121 -4.59 36.88 -14.33
C ASP A 121 -5.14 38.06 -13.52
N SER A 122 -4.90 38.08 -12.20
CA SER A 122 -5.39 39.15 -11.32
C SER A 122 -4.74 40.50 -11.59
N SER A 123 -3.46 40.52 -11.96
CA SER A 123 -2.71 41.74 -12.27
C SER A 123 -2.93 42.26 -13.68
N ALA A 124 -3.37 41.41 -14.61
CA ALA A 124 -3.57 41.79 -16.01
C ALA A 124 -4.76 42.74 -16.18
N THR A 125 -4.59 43.76 -17.02
CA THR A 125 -5.67 44.67 -17.45
C THR A 125 -6.63 43.94 -18.40
N GLU A 126 -7.85 44.45 -18.57
CA GLU A 126 -8.88 43.77 -19.38
C GLU A 126 -8.46 43.55 -20.84
N THR A 127 -7.70 44.49 -21.40
CA THR A 127 -7.13 44.40 -22.75
C THR A 127 -6.02 43.35 -22.85
N GLU A 128 -5.17 43.24 -21.83
CA GLU A 128 -4.14 42.20 -21.78
C GLU A 128 -4.76 40.80 -21.63
N ARG A 129 -5.81 40.67 -20.82
CA ARG A 129 -6.53 39.39 -20.63
C ARG A 129 -7.17 38.89 -21.93
N THR A 130 -7.76 39.77 -22.74
CA THR A 130 -8.38 39.38 -24.01
C THR A 130 -7.34 38.97 -25.05
N LEU A 131 -6.21 39.68 -25.13
CA LEU A 131 -5.09 39.31 -26.00
C LEU A 131 -4.45 37.99 -25.59
N LEU A 132 -4.22 37.76 -24.30
CA LEU A 132 -3.68 36.49 -23.79
C LEU A 132 -4.60 35.31 -24.11
N ARG A 133 -5.92 35.48 -24.01
CA ARG A 133 -6.89 34.45 -24.42
C ARG A 133 -6.81 34.13 -25.90
N GLN A 134 -6.56 35.13 -26.76
CA GLN A 134 -6.38 34.92 -28.19
C GLN A 134 -5.06 34.20 -28.51
N ILE A 135 -3.96 34.54 -27.81
CA ILE A 135 -2.65 33.90 -27.99
C ILE A 135 -2.63 32.46 -27.48
N THR A 136 -3.37 32.16 -26.41
CA THR A 136 -3.41 30.82 -25.80
C THR A 136 -4.37 29.87 -26.51
N GLN A 137 -5.13 30.33 -27.51
CA GLN A 137 -5.86 29.41 -28.39
C GLN A 137 -4.82 28.56 -29.13
N PRO A 138 -4.91 27.21 -29.04
CA PRO A 138 -4.01 26.37 -29.82
C PRO A 138 -4.26 26.64 -31.30
N ASP A 139 -3.20 26.95 -32.05
CA ASP A 139 -3.23 26.94 -33.51
C ASP A 139 -3.94 25.67 -33.99
N GLU A 140 -4.88 25.80 -34.94
CA GLU A 140 -5.60 24.65 -35.53
C GLU A 140 -4.67 23.62 -36.20
N ASN A 141 -3.37 23.91 -36.28
CA ASN A 141 -2.34 23.10 -36.94
C ASN A 141 -1.44 22.28 -36.00
N ALA A 142 -1.72 22.22 -34.70
CA ALA A 142 -0.97 21.30 -33.82
C ALA A 142 -1.30 19.83 -34.16
N PRO A 143 -0.31 18.91 -34.23
CA PRO A 143 -0.57 17.51 -34.53
C PRO A 143 -1.53 16.95 -33.48
N VAL A 144 -2.70 16.50 -33.94
CA VAL A 144 -3.79 15.97 -33.11
C VAL A 144 -3.21 14.89 -32.22
N LYS A 145 -3.05 15.19 -30.92
CA LYS A 145 -2.76 14.18 -29.91
C LYS A 145 -3.84 13.10 -30.07
N ALA A 146 -3.40 11.85 -30.24
CA ALA A 146 -4.31 10.72 -30.42
C ALA A 146 -5.47 10.82 -29.41
N PRO A 147 -6.73 10.69 -29.86
CA PRO A 147 -7.87 10.92 -29.00
C PRO A 147 -7.74 10.04 -27.76
N ARG A 148 -7.65 10.67 -26.59
CA ARG A 148 -7.70 9.95 -25.32
C ARG A 148 -8.97 9.13 -25.33
N ARG A 149 -8.84 7.82 -25.09
CA ARG A 149 -9.99 6.91 -25.00
C ARG A 149 -11.00 7.54 -24.05
N LYS A 150 -12.25 7.68 -24.50
CA LYS A 150 -13.33 8.14 -23.64
C LYS A 150 -13.33 7.26 -22.39
N PRO A 151 -13.38 7.84 -21.18
CA PRO A 151 -13.45 7.05 -19.96
C PRO A 151 -14.63 6.07 -20.11
N LEU A 152 -14.40 4.81 -19.74
CA LEU A 152 -15.46 3.82 -19.81
C LEU A 152 -16.65 4.36 -18.97
N PRO A 153 -17.88 4.27 -19.49
CA PRO A 153 -19.05 4.63 -18.72
C PRO A 153 -19.03 3.85 -17.40
N LYS A 154 -19.40 4.53 -16.31
CA LYS A 154 -19.54 3.87 -15.02
C LYS A 154 -20.53 2.73 -15.18
N ALA A 155 -20.17 1.55 -14.69
CA ALA A 155 -21.07 0.40 -14.65
C ALA A 155 -22.37 0.82 -13.95
N THR A 156 -23.51 0.49 -14.56
CA THR A 156 -24.81 0.68 -13.93
C THR A 156 -24.97 -0.32 -12.77
N ASP A 157 -25.90 -0.07 -11.86
CA ASP A 157 -26.14 -0.98 -10.73
C ASP A 157 -26.53 -2.39 -11.20
N GLU A 158 -27.18 -2.50 -12.36
CA GLU A 158 -27.49 -3.78 -13.00
C GLU A 158 -26.24 -4.53 -13.48
N ASP A 159 -25.29 -3.81 -14.09
CA ASP A 159 -24.00 -4.39 -14.52
C ASP A 159 -23.18 -4.89 -13.31
N LEU A 160 -23.24 -4.16 -12.19
CA LEU A 160 -22.60 -4.55 -10.94
C LEU A 160 -23.24 -5.82 -10.34
N ALA A 161 -24.57 -5.91 -10.35
CA ALA A 161 -25.29 -7.09 -9.89
C ALA A 161 -24.97 -8.33 -10.74
N LEU A 162 -24.93 -8.19 -12.07
CA LEU A 162 -24.55 -9.26 -12.99
C LEU A 162 -23.10 -9.71 -12.79
N ALA A 163 -22.18 -8.77 -12.60
CA ALA A 163 -20.77 -9.08 -12.30
C ALA A 163 -20.63 -9.84 -10.97
N PHE A 164 -21.40 -9.46 -9.95
CA PHE A 164 -21.43 -10.14 -8.67
C PHE A 164 -21.95 -11.59 -8.80
N HIS A 165 -23.06 -11.79 -9.51
CA HIS A 165 -23.58 -13.15 -9.75
C HIS A 165 -22.60 -14.05 -10.48
N ARG A 166 -21.95 -13.54 -11.53
CA ARG A 166 -20.88 -14.29 -12.24
C ARG A 166 -19.72 -14.65 -11.33
N TYR A 167 -19.33 -13.75 -10.43
CA TYR A 167 -18.27 -14.03 -9.46
C TYR A 167 -18.68 -15.14 -8.48
N VAL A 168 -19.89 -15.07 -7.95
CA VAL A 168 -20.43 -16.10 -7.04
C VAL A 168 -20.52 -17.46 -7.72
N ASP A 169 -20.98 -17.52 -8.97
CA ASP A 169 -21.05 -18.75 -9.75
C ASP A 169 -19.66 -19.36 -10.00
N SER A 170 -18.64 -18.51 -10.23
CA SER A 170 -17.25 -18.95 -10.42
C SER A 170 -16.59 -19.49 -9.15
N GLN A 171 -17.09 -19.11 -7.97
CA GLN A 171 -16.60 -19.55 -6.66
C GLN A 171 -17.31 -20.83 -6.16
N SER A 172 -18.31 -21.32 -6.88
CA SER A 172 -19.02 -22.54 -6.52
C SER A 172 -18.09 -23.75 -6.65
N PRO A 173 -17.86 -24.55 -5.58
CA PRO A 173 -16.93 -25.67 -5.64
C PRO A 173 -17.45 -26.75 -6.60
N SER A 174 -16.69 -27.03 -7.66
CA SER A 174 -17.01 -28.17 -8.53
C SER A 174 -16.93 -29.46 -7.72
N SER A 175 -18.01 -30.24 -7.73
CA SER A 175 -18.11 -31.51 -7.02
C SER A 175 -16.99 -32.48 -7.43
N PRO A 176 -16.37 -33.23 -6.51
CA PRO A 176 -15.23 -34.08 -6.81
C PRO A 176 -15.62 -35.23 -7.76
N LYS A 177 -14.87 -35.38 -8.86
CA LYS A 177 -14.98 -36.54 -9.77
C LYS A 177 -14.60 -37.82 -9.00
N LYS A 178 -15.48 -38.83 -9.05
CA LYS A 178 -15.19 -40.16 -8.50
C LYS A 178 -14.01 -40.80 -9.23
N PRO A 179 -13.04 -41.40 -8.51
CA PRO A 179 -11.91 -42.10 -9.13
C PRO A 179 -12.36 -43.41 -9.80
N LYS A 180 -11.73 -43.74 -10.93
CA LYS A 180 -11.78 -45.07 -11.57
C LYS A 180 -10.70 -45.96 -10.98
#